data_AF-A0A8X6NSX0-F1
#
_entry.id   AF-A0A8X6NSX0-F1
#
_cell.length_a   1.000
_cell.length_b   1.000
_cell.length_c   1.000
_cell.angle_alpha   90.00
_cell.angle_beta   90.00
_cell.angle_gamma   90.00
#
_symmetry.space_group_name_H-M   'P 1'
#
loop_
_entity.id
_entity.type
_entity.pdbx_description
1 polymer ?
#
loop_
_entity_poly.entity_id
_entity_poly.type
_entity_poly.pdbx_seq_one_letter_code
_entity_poly.pdbx_strand_id
1 'polypeptide(L)'
;MFLFRREVGYLGHIISAEDVRTNPEMISTVKDWSRTEDVHQLWKFSWTMHVLQEICQGIFKYCQNLHKLIEVKQFLRIDEWEEAFGQQKKEFTYSPGLAYPQPDKLFILDTDASNESVRAVLSQEIDDREYVIAN
;
A
#
# COMPACT_ATOMS: atom_id res chain seq x y z
N MET A 1 -8.11 -23.33 7.71
CA MET A 1 -7.47 -23.86 8.95
C MET A 1 -5.97 -23.73 8.78
N PHE A 2 -5.33 -22.79 9.47
CA PHE A 2 -3.93 -22.36 9.27
C PHE A 2 -2.96 -22.98 10.29
N LEU A 3 -3.20 -24.20 10.75
CA LEU A 3 -2.35 -24.81 11.78
C LEU A 3 -1.12 -25.49 11.13
N PHE A 4 0.06 -25.26 11.72
CA PHE A 4 1.35 -25.89 11.39
C PHE A 4 1.95 -25.62 9.99
N ARG A 5 1.64 -24.48 9.35
CA ARG A 5 2.33 -24.08 8.11
C ARG A 5 3.59 -23.27 8.39
N ARG A 6 4.65 -23.49 7.59
CA ARG A 6 5.90 -22.70 7.65
C ARG A 6 5.71 -21.25 7.19
N GLU A 7 4.73 -21.03 6.32
CA GLU A 7 4.36 -19.71 5.81
C GLU A 7 2.84 -19.58 5.81
N VAL A 8 2.33 -18.40 6.18
CA VAL A 8 0.89 -18.13 6.31
C VAL A 8 0.56 -16.76 5.73
N GLY A 9 -0.43 -16.72 4.85
CA GLY A 9 -1.00 -15.45 4.37
C GLY A 9 -1.90 -14.82 5.43
N TYR A 10 -1.61 -13.60 5.86
CA TYR A 10 -2.39 -12.86 6.83
C TYR A 10 -2.39 -11.35 6.54
N LEU A 11 -3.57 -10.73 6.45
CA LEU A 11 -3.77 -9.30 6.19
C LEU A 11 -2.91 -8.71 5.05
N GLY A 12 -2.67 -9.51 4.00
CA GLY A 12 -1.86 -9.08 2.86
C GLY A 12 -0.35 -9.26 2.98
N HIS A 13 0.08 -9.94 4.03
CA HIS A 13 1.45 -10.38 4.21
C HIS A 13 1.56 -11.90 4.15
N ILE A 14 2.73 -12.38 3.77
CA ILE A 14 3.17 -13.76 4.00
C ILE A 14 4.06 -13.72 5.23
N ILE A 15 3.57 -14.29 6.33
CA ILE A 15 4.27 -14.42 7.59
C ILE A 15 4.99 -15.77 7.58
N SER A 16 6.31 -15.75 7.73
CA SER A 16 7.16 -16.93 7.91
C SER A 16 7.87 -16.88 9.26
N ALA A 17 8.59 -17.94 9.62
CA ALA A 17 9.36 -17.98 10.87
C ALA A 17 10.53 -16.98 10.89
N GLU A 18 11.01 -16.57 9.71
CA GLU A 18 12.23 -15.77 9.56
C GLU A 18 11.90 -14.33 9.13
N ASP A 19 10.80 -14.14 8.40
CA ASP A 19 10.49 -12.86 7.76
C ASP A 19 8.98 -12.69 7.50
N VAL A 20 8.54 -11.44 7.39
CA VAL A 20 7.21 -11.02 6.97
C VAL A 20 7.34 -10.28 5.66
N ARG A 21 6.78 -10.86 4.60
CA ARG A 21 6.88 -10.31 3.23
C ARG A 21 5.53 -9.80 2.78
N THR A 22 5.49 -8.78 1.93
CA THR A 22 4.26 -8.42 1.22
C THR A 22 3.77 -9.61 0.39
N ASN A 23 2.47 -9.91 0.43
CA ASN A 23 1.91 -11.00 -0.37
C ASN A 23 1.95 -10.61 -1.87
N PRO A 24 2.76 -11.27 -2.71
CA PRO A 24 2.83 -10.97 -4.13
C PRO A 24 1.49 -11.21 -4.85
N GLU A 25 0.61 -12.05 -4.30
CA GLU A 25 -0.74 -12.25 -4.87
C GLU A 25 -1.62 -10.99 -4.74
N MET A 26 -1.43 -10.18 -3.70
CA MET A 26 -2.13 -8.88 -3.65
C MET A 26 -1.55 -7.91 -4.66
N ILE A 27 -0.24 -7.98 -4.90
CA ILE A 27 0.41 -7.17 -5.93
C ILE A 27 -0.12 -7.51 -7.32
N SER A 28 -0.19 -8.80 -7.65
CA SER A 28 -0.76 -9.27 -8.91
C SER A 28 -2.24 -8.95 -9.04
N THR A 29 -3.02 -9.07 -7.96
CA THR A 29 -4.45 -8.75 -7.96
C THR A 29 -4.73 -7.30 -8.34
N VAL A 30 -3.95 -6.33 -7.84
CA VAL A 30 -4.09 -4.92 -8.25
C VAL A 30 -3.61 -4.70 -9.68
N LYS A 31 -2.51 -5.33 -10.08
CA LYS A 31 -1.98 -5.23 -11.44
C LYS A 31 -3.02 -5.68 -12.47
N ASP A 32 -3.66 -6.81 -12.21
CA ASP A 32 -4.63 -7.44 -13.10
C ASP A 32 -6.06 -6.94 -12.87
N TRP A 33 -6.27 -6.00 -11.94
CA TRP A 33 -7.61 -5.48 -11.60
C TRP A 33 -8.27 -4.83 -12.82
N SER A 34 -9.35 -5.44 -13.32
CA SER A 34 -10.10 -4.91 -14.46
C SER A 34 -10.79 -3.60 -14.11
N ARG A 35 -11.10 -2.79 -15.12
CA ARG A 35 -11.85 -1.55 -14.96
C ARG A 35 -13.12 -1.80 -14.14
N THR A 36 -13.34 -0.99 -13.11
CA THR A 36 -14.54 -1.09 -12.27
C THR A 36 -15.69 -0.35 -12.95
N GLU A 37 -16.77 -1.06 -13.25
CA GLU A 37 -17.99 -0.48 -13.85
C GLU A 37 -19.06 -0.16 -12.80
N ASP A 38 -18.86 -0.60 -11.56
CA ASP A 38 -19.79 -0.49 -10.46
C ASP A 38 -19.15 0.23 -9.24
N VAL A 39 -19.96 1.04 -8.56
CA VAL A 39 -19.62 1.71 -7.30
C VAL A 39 -19.17 0.69 -6.24
N HIS A 40 -19.79 -0.50 -6.20
CA HIS A 40 -19.39 -1.54 -5.26
C HIS A 40 -18.00 -2.11 -5.56
N GLN A 41 -17.64 -2.25 -6.83
CA GLN A 41 -16.30 -2.67 -7.25
C GLN A 41 -15.26 -1.58 -6.95
N LEU A 42 -15.62 -0.31 -7.12
CA LEU A 42 -14.72 0.79 -6.76
C LEU A 42 -14.49 0.86 -5.24
N TRP A 43 -15.53 0.62 -4.45
CA TRP A 43 -15.40 0.52 -2.99
C TRP A 43 -14.44 -0.61 -2.58
N LYS A 44 -14.59 -1.79 -3.20
CA LYS A 44 -13.67 -2.92 -2.99
C LYS A 44 -12.24 -2.56 -3.38
N PHE A 45 -12.05 -1.93 -4.53
CA PHE A 45 -10.75 -1.48 -4.99
C PHE A 45 -10.13 -0.46 -4.02
N SER A 46 -10.89 0.55 -3.60
CA SER A 46 -10.44 1.57 -2.66
C SER A 46 -10.01 0.96 -1.33
N TRP A 47 -10.78 0.00 -0.82
CA TRP A 47 -10.43 -0.74 0.39
C TRP A 47 -9.13 -1.54 0.22
N THR A 48 -9.00 -2.27 -0.89
CA THR A 48 -7.78 -3.03 -1.21
C THR A 48 -6.55 -2.12 -1.31
N MET A 49 -6.68 -0.97 -1.99
CA MET A 49 -5.61 0.02 -2.10
C MET A 49 -5.24 0.63 -0.75
N HIS A 50 -6.22 0.85 0.14
CA HIS A 50 -5.96 1.35 1.49
C HIS A 50 -5.14 0.37 2.32
N VAL A 51 -5.51 -0.92 2.34
CA VAL A 51 -4.74 -1.97 3.02
C VAL A 51 -3.31 -2.06 2.46
N LEU A 52 -3.16 -1.89 1.15
CA LEU A 52 -1.85 -1.92 0.49
C LEU A 52 -1.01 -0.66 0.71
N GLN A 53 -1.65 0.47 1.01
CA GLN A 53 -0.97 1.72 1.34
C GLN A 53 -0.16 1.62 2.62
N GLU A 54 -0.61 0.81 3.58
CA GLU A 54 0.13 0.50 4.80
C GLU A 54 1.35 -0.39 4.55
N ILE A 55 1.47 -0.96 3.35
CA ILE A 55 2.49 -1.98 3.01
C ILE A 55 3.51 -1.44 1.99
N CYS A 56 3.10 -0.48 1.15
CA CYS A 56 3.89 0.08 0.07
C CYS A 56 3.97 1.61 0.19
N GLN A 57 5.19 2.14 0.17
CA GLN A 57 5.43 3.58 0.29
C GLN A 57 4.89 4.36 -0.92
N GLY A 58 4.42 5.59 -0.67
CA GLY A 58 4.11 6.57 -1.73
C GLY A 58 2.67 6.55 -2.28
N ILE A 59 1.80 5.68 -1.78
CA ILE A 59 0.46 5.46 -2.36
C ILE A 59 -0.61 6.44 -1.83
N PHE A 60 -0.37 7.07 -0.67
CA PHE A 60 -1.35 7.94 0.01
C PHE A 60 -1.94 9.04 -0.87
N LYS A 61 -1.09 9.69 -1.67
CA LYS A 61 -1.49 10.80 -2.55
C LYS A 61 -2.56 10.37 -3.55
N TYR A 62 -2.58 9.11 -3.94
CA TYR A 62 -3.48 8.59 -4.95
C TYR A 62 -4.77 8.01 -4.37
N CYS A 63 -4.72 7.40 -3.18
CA CYS A 63 -5.92 7.01 -2.43
C CYS A 63 -6.84 8.23 -2.16
N GLN A 64 -6.26 9.41 -1.90
CA GLN A 64 -7.04 10.64 -1.73
C GLN A 64 -7.81 11.06 -2.99
N ASN A 65 -7.23 10.85 -4.18
CA ASN A 65 -7.89 11.19 -5.44
C ASN A 65 -9.11 10.27 -5.69
N LEU A 66 -9.00 9.00 -5.35
CA LEU A 66 -10.12 8.05 -5.42
C LEU A 66 -11.23 8.40 -4.43
N HIS A 67 -10.89 8.76 -3.19
CA HIS A 67 -11.87 9.19 -2.19
C HIS A 67 -12.68 10.40 -2.69
N LYS A 68 -12.01 11.40 -3.27
CA LYS A 68 -12.70 12.54 -3.90
C LYS A 68 -13.64 12.08 -5.01
N LEU A 69 -13.17 11.24 -5.94
CA LEU A 69 -14.00 10.74 -7.06
C LEU A 69 -15.22 9.92 -6.61
N ILE A 70 -15.07 9.12 -5.55
CA ILE A 70 -16.17 8.35 -4.92
C ILE A 70 -17.19 9.32 -4.30
N GLU A 71 -16.73 10.35 -3.59
CA GLU A 71 -17.57 11.32 -2.88
C GLU A 71 -18.43 12.16 -3.85
N VAL A 72 -17.85 12.61 -4.98
CA VAL A 72 -18.61 13.39 -5.98
C VAL A 72 -19.46 12.53 -6.93
N LYS A 73 -19.44 11.19 -6.79
CA LYS A 73 -20.07 10.24 -7.73
C LYS A 73 -19.71 10.51 -9.21
N GLN A 74 -18.55 11.12 -9.46
CA GLN A 74 -18.07 11.46 -10.80
C GLN A 74 -17.42 10.25 -11.50
N PHE A 75 -18.05 9.08 -11.40
CA PHE A 75 -17.67 7.84 -12.10
C PHE A 75 -17.68 7.96 -13.64
N LEU A 76 -18.08 9.13 -14.18
CA LEU A 76 -18.40 9.35 -15.58
C LEU A 76 -17.27 9.98 -16.41
N ARG A 77 -16.18 10.47 -15.79
CA ARG A 77 -15.02 10.98 -16.55
C ARG A 77 -14.00 9.86 -16.75
N ILE A 78 -14.25 9.08 -17.78
CA ILE A 78 -13.52 7.89 -18.20
C ILE A 78 -12.01 8.15 -18.31
N ASP A 79 -11.63 9.30 -18.85
CA ASP A 79 -10.24 9.60 -19.21
C ASP A 79 -9.38 9.93 -17.97
N GLU A 80 -9.90 10.75 -17.05
CA GLU A 80 -9.19 11.10 -15.81
C GLU A 80 -9.06 9.89 -14.87
N TRP A 81 -10.05 8.98 -14.93
CA TRP A 81 -10.02 7.74 -14.17
C TRP A 81 -8.98 6.76 -14.70
N GLU A 82 -8.93 6.53 -16.01
CA GLU A 82 -7.95 5.60 -16.62
C GLU A 82 -6.51 6.09 -16.43
N GLU A 83 -6.27 7.39 -16.52
CA GLU A 83 -4.94 7.97 -16.29
C GLU A 83 -4.50 7.80 -14.81
N ALA A 84 -5.36 8.18 -13.86
CA ALA A 84 -5.07 8.03 -12.44
C ALA A 84 -4.88 6.56 -12.04
N PHE A 85 -5.73 5.67 -12.56
CA PHE A 85 -5.68 4.23 -12.30
C PHE A 85 -4.44 3.56 -12.92
N GLY A 86 -4.11 3.93 -14.16
CA GLY A 86 -2.93 3.42 -14.87
C GLY A 86 -1.63 3.83 -14.20
N GLN A 87 -1.55 5.07 -13.70
CA GLN A 87 -0.38 5.55 -12.97
C GLN A 87 -0.24 4.87 -11.61
N GLN A 88 -1.35 4.66 -10.89
CA GLN A 88 -1.34 3.90 -9.62
C GLN A 88 -0.81 2.48 -9.80
N LYS A 89 -1.26 1.75 -10.82
CA LYS A 89 -0.77 0.39 -11.08
C LYS A 89 0.73 0.34 -11.33
N LYS A 90 1.27 1.32 -12.07
CA LYS A 90 2.71 1.42 -12.32
C LYS A 90 3.46 1.59 -11.01
N GLU A 91 3.16 2.63 -10.24
CA GLU A 91 3.85 2.92 -8.97
C GLU A 91 3.74 1.76 -7.97
N PHE A 92 2.57 1.11 -7.91
CA PHE A 92 2.36 -0.05 -7.05
C PHE A 92 3.25 -1.26 -7.43
N THR A 93 3.56 -1.42 -8.71
CA THR A 93 4.44 -2.50 -9.18
C THR A 93 5.92 -2.22 -8.86
N TYR A 94 6.30 -0.96 -8.65
CA TYR A 94 7.68 -0.52 -8.42
C TYR A 94 8.00 -0.19 -6.95
N SER A 95 7.00 -0.04 -6.08
CA SER A 95 7.23 0.38 -4.70
C SER A 95 7.88 -0.75 -3.87
N PRO A 96 9.06 -0.52 -3.27
CA PRO A 96 9.65 -1.47 -2.34
C PRO A 96 8.74 -1.61 -1.11
N GLY A 97 8.44 -2.84 -0.73
CA GLY A 97 7.65 -3.13 0.47
C GLY A 97 8.37 -2.64 1.73
N LEU A 98 7.60 -2.37 2.79
CA LEU A 98 8.14 -2.03 4.11
C LEU A 98 8.95 -3.19 4.68
N ALA A 99 10.07 -2.86 5.32
CA ALA A 99 10.88 -3.84 6.04
C ALA A 99 10.29 -4.14 7.41
N TYR A 100 10.54 -5.35 7.91
CA TYR A 100 10.05 -5.76 9.22
C TYR A 100 10.87 -5.09 10.34
N PRO A 101 10.22 -4.58 11.41
CA PRO A 101 10.92 -3.97 12.53
C PRO A 101 11.79 -4.98 13.30
N GLN A 102 13.05 -4.63 13.51
CA GLN A 102 13.99 -5.33 14.36
C GLN A 102 14.07 -4.64 15.73
N PRO A 103 13.44 -5.16 16.80
CA PRO A 103 13.31 -4.45 18.09
C PRO A 103 14.64 -4.12 18.76
N ASP A 104 15.69 -4.84 18.39
CA ASP A 104 17.07 -4.70 18.84
C ASP A 104 17.84 -3.59 18.12
N LYS A 105 17.28 -3.00 17.05
CA LYS A 105 17.89 -1.92 16.28
C LYS A 105 17.25 -0.56 16.57
N LEU A 106 18.04 0.49 16.35
CA LEU A 106 17.59 1.87 16.52
C LEU A 106 16.52 2.21 15.48
N PHE A 107 15.43 2.78 15.97
CA PHE A 107 14.40 3.38 15.14
C PHE A 107 14.74 4.84 14.87
N ILE A 108 14.61 5.24 13.61
CA ILE A 108 14.74 6.61 13.12
C ILE A 108 13.32 7.09 12.80
N LEU A 109 12.95 8.26 13.31
CA LEU A 109 11.63 8.86 13.08
C LEU A 109 11.82 10.20 12.38
N ASP A 110 11.49 10.24 11.11
CA ASP A 110 11.44 11.47 10.32
C ASP A 110 10.01 12.02 10.32
N THR A 111 9.86 13.30 10.61
CA THR A 111 8.54 13.95 10.63
C THR A 111 8.58 15.22 9.79
N ASP A 112 7.57 15.40 8.95
CA ASP A 112 7.37 16.61 8.15
C ASP A 112 5.92 17.10 8.33
N ALA A 113 5.76 18.42 8.42
CA ALA A 113 4.46 19.05 8.67
C ALA A 113 4.29 20.31 7.81
N SER A 114 3.09 20.45 7.26
CA SER A 114 2.63 21.59 6.48
C SER A 114 1.26 22.05 6.98
N ASN A 115 0.79 23.21 6.51
CA ASN A 115 -0.55 23.71 6.87
C ASN A 115 -1.70 22.77 6.47
N GLU A 116 -1.48 21.85 5.54
CA GLU A 116 -2.53 20.95 5.02
C GLU A 116 -2.36 19.50 5.49
N SER A 117 -1.16 19.09 5.93
CA SER A 117 -0.88 17.70 6.26
C SER A 117 0.31 17.51 7.19
N VAL A 118 0.27 16.44 7.97
CA VAL A 118 1.38 15.94 8.80
C VAL A 118 1.75 14.56 8.28
N ARG A 119 3.05 14.27 8.20
CA ARG A 119 3.61 12.97 7.81
C ARG A 119 4.72 12.57 8.76
N ALA A 120 4.83 11.27 8.99
CA ALA A 120 5.92 10.67 9.72
C ALA A 120 6.38 9.42 8.98
N VAL A 121 7.67 9.16 8.97
CA VAL A 121 8.27 7.94 8.43
C VAL A 121 9.12 7.34 9.53
N LEU A 122 8.87 6.08 9.85
CA LEU A 122 9.63 5.28 10.79
C LEU A 122 10.54 4.36 9.99
N SER A 123 11.84 4.44 10.21
CA SER A 123 12.86 3.64 9.52
C SER A 123 13.86 3.01 10.50
N GLN A 124 14.67 2.07 10.01
CA GLN A 124 15.77 1.45 10.72
C GLN A 124 16.98 1.29 9.81
N GLU A 125 18.17 1.48 10.38
CA GLU A 125 19.43 1.20 9.69
C GLU A 125 19.79 -0.29 9.87
N ILE A 126 19.83 -1.03 8.76
CA ILE A 126 20.20 -2.44 8.68
C ILE A 126 21.32 -2.57 7.65
N ASP A 127 22.50 -3.03 8.08
CA ASP A 127 23.66 -3.24 7.22
C ASP A 127 24.06 -1.99 6.40
N ASP A 128 24.20 -0.84 7.08
CA ASP A 128 24.53 0.48 6.52
C ASP A 128 23.51 0.99 5.47
N ARG A 129 22.29 0.46 5.49
CA ARG A 129 21.18 0.89 4.63
C ARG A 129 19.95 1.18 5.46
N GLU A 130 19.29 2.27 5.13
CA GLU A 130 18.04 2.64 5.77
C GLU A 130 16.86 1.93 5.11
N TYR A 131 16.04 1.28 5.93
CA TYR A 131 14.82 0.62 5.51
C TYR A 131 13.63 1.22 6.25
N VAL A 132 12.59 1.57 5.52
CA VAL A 132 11.35 2.09 6.14
C VAL A 132 10.54 0.93 6.68
N ILE A 133 10.08 1.12 7.91
CA ILE A 133 9.27 0.20 8.70
C ILE A 133 7.79 0.60 8.68
N ALA A 134 7.50 1.90 8.78
CA ALA A 134 6.14 2.45 8.77
C ALA A 134 6.13 3.91 8.27
N ASN A 135 4.98 4.43 7.83
CA ASN A 135 4.83 5.76 7.24
C ASN A 135 3.40 6.30 7.34
#